data_AF-A0A960PDZ1-F1
#
_entry.id   AF-A0A960PDZ1-F1
#
_cell.length_a   1.000
_cell.length_b   1.000
_cell.length_c   1.000
_cell.angle_alpha   90.00
_cell.angle_beta   90.00
_cell.angle_gamma   90.00
#
_symmetry.space_group_name_H-M   'P 1'
#
loop_
_entity.id
_entity.type
_entity.pdbx_description
1 polymer ?
#
loop_
_entity_poly.entity_id
_entity_poly.type
_entity_poly.pdbx_seq_one_letter_code
_entity_poly.pdbx_strand_id
1 'polypeptide(L)'
;MHLSRLFLASLVLMGVSGASAADRIWHIKAFHPEGRLIDIKALDKAGNRYDVKAFETDGNLHVMDVKCLMGDKRLPVKVLVSDDKYAPVKAIGEDGTIYDIKGLPPEGGRLDVKGVRRAGNIVDIKVVAPDGSFWGVKAISPQGWVHDVKGIKMTPDRVETTVHGVKIHAHIKALPPVTGGAY
;
A
#
# COMPACT_ATOMS: atom_id res chain seq x y z
N MET A 1 65.46 21.32 34.86
CA MET A 1 64.90 20.16 34.11
C MET A 1 63.56 19.81 34.75
N HIS A 2 62.46 20.33 34.22
CA HIS A 2 61.12 20.17 34.81
C HIS A 2 60.27 19.32 33.86
N LEU A 3 59.85 18.14 34.35
CA LEU A 3 58.99 17.19 33.64
C LEU A 3 57.56 17.76 33.54
N SER A 4 57.09 18.01 32.32
CA SER A 4 55.65 18.21 32.06
C SER A 4 54.96 16.86 31.95
N ARG A 5 53.98 16.63 32.82
CA ARG A 5 53.11 15.46 32.81
C ARG A 5 52.07 15.60 31.68
N LEU A 6 52.08 14.65 30.75
CA LEU A 6 51.07 14.50 29.71
C LEU A 6 49.74 14.05 30.36
N PHE A 7 48.68 14.84 30.23
CA PHE A 7 47.32 14.43 30.55
C PHE A 7 46.70 13.77 29.31
N LEU A 8 46.30 12.51 29.44
CA LEU A 8 45.58 11.77 28.39
C LEU A 8 44.08 11.97 28.63
N ALA A 9 43.39 12.70 27.75
CA ALA A 9 41.95 12.84 27.78
C ALA A 9 41.31 11.76 26.90
N SER A 10 40.68 10.75 27.52
CA SER A 10 39.83 9.78 26.82
C SER A 10 38.54 10.45 26.37
N LEU A 11 38.39 10.62 25.05
CA LEU A 11 37.15 11.04 24.41
C LEU A 11 36.19 9.84 24.34
N VAL A 12 35.15 9.84 25.17
CA VAL A 12 34.02 8.91 25.05
C VAL A 12 33.13 9.43 23.91
N LEU A 13 33.16 8.77 22.75
CA LEU A 13 32.14 8.99 21.72
C LEU A 13 30.81 8.41 22.22
N MET A 14 29.90 9.28 22.67
CA MET A 14 28.48 8.93 22.74
C MET A 14 27.98 8.68 21.32
N GLY A 15 27.68 7.42 21.02
CA GLY A 15 27.03 7.04 19.78
C GLY A 15 25.68 7.74 19.68
N VAL A 16 25.50 8.57 18.65
CA VAL A 16 24.18 9.06 18.25
C VAL A 16 23.43 7.86 17.70
N SER A 17 22.58 7.24 18.50
CA SER A 17 21.57 6.33 18.01
C SER A 17 20.60 7.16 17.17
N GLY A 18 20.81 7.17 15.86
CA GLY A 18 19.80 7.63 14.91
C GLY A 18 18.58 6.75 15.10
N ALA A 19 17.58 7.24 15.84
CA ALA A 19 16.27 6.61 15.85
C ALA A 19 15.77 6.63 14.40
N SER A 20 15.74 5.46 13.77
CA SER A 20 15.03 5.27 12.51
C SER A 20 13.62 5.79 12.74
N ALA A 21 13.23 6.85 12.03
CA ALA A 21 11.90 7.41 12.14
C ALA A 21 10.93 6.30 11.73
N ALA A 22 10.11 5.82 12.68
CA ALA A 22 9.15 4.76 12.41
C ALA A 22 8.26 5.16 11.23
N ASP A 23 8.06 4.23 10.28
CA ASP A 23 7.24 4.50 9.08
C ASP A 23 5.89 5.12 9.48
N ARG A 24 5.50 6.20 8.81
CA ARG A 24 4.18 6.79 9.03
C ARG A 24 3.15 6.00 8.24
N ILE A 25 2.08 5.62 8.92
CA ILE A 25 1.05 4.73 8.39
C ILE A 25 -0.13 5.55 7.89
N TRP A 26 -0.54 5.31 6.64
CA TRP A 26 -1.69 5.92 6.01
C TRP A 26 -2.81 4.89 5.84
N HIS A 27 -4.06 5.30 6.13
CA HIS A 27 -5.23 4.43 5.99
C HIS A 27 -5.60 4.25 4.52
N ILE A 28 -5.83 3.01 4.07
CA ILE A 28 -6.47 2.78 2.77
C ILE A 28 -7.98 2.74 2.94
N LYS A 29 -8.68 3.60 2.20
CA LYS A 29 -10.14 3.74 2.22
C LYS A 29 -10.69 3.83 0.80
N ALA A 30 -11.92 3.41 0.61
CA ALA A 30 -12.70 3.76 -0.58
C ALA A 30 -13.67 4.90 -0.30
N PHE A 31 -13.90 5.75 -1.31
CA PHE A 31 -14.80 6.89 -1.23
C PHE A 31 -16.15 6.53 -1.86
N HIS A 32 -17.16 6.34 -1.02
CA HIS A 32 -18.54 6.16 -1.48
C HIS A 32 -19.03 7.45 -2.17
N PRO A 33 -19.90 7.37 -3.20
CA PRO A 33 -20.45 8.55 -3.88
C PRO A 33 -21.14 9.55 -2.94
N GLU A 34 -21.70 9.08 -1.83
CA GLU A 34 -22.33 9.91 -0.79
C GLU A 34 -21.33 10.53 0.21
N GLY A 35 -20.02 10.45 -0.06
CA GLY A 35 -18.98 11.01 0.81
C GLY A 35 -18.57 10.15 2.00
N ARG A 36 -19.14 8.93 2.14
CA ARG A 36 -18.76 7.99 3.19
C ARG A 36 -17.41 7.32 2.88
N LEU A 37 -16.59 7.10 3.91
CA LEU A 37 -15.35 6.33 3.79
C LEU A 37 -15.59 4.86 4.12
N ILE A 38 -15.13 3.98 3.25
CA ILE A 38 -15.29 2.53 3.36
C ILE A 38 -13.95 1.90 3.65
N ASP A 39 -13.93 0.96 4.59
CA ASP A 39 -12.72 0.23 4.98
C ASP A 39 -12.25 -0.69 3.85
N ILE A 40 -10.95 -0.64 3.55
CA ILE A 40 -10.29 -1.65 2.73
C ILE A 40 -9.51 -2.59 3.63
N LYS A 41 -9.83 -3.88 3.59
CA LYS A 41 -9.19 -4.93 4.40
C LYS A 41 -8.78 -6.10 3.52
N ALA A 42 -7.76 -6.84 3.96
CA ALA A 42 -7.51 -8.17 3.45
C ALA A 42 -8.30 -9.20 4.27
N LEU A 43 -8.83 -10.22 3.62
CA LEU A 43 -9.62 -11.28 4.23
C LEU A 43 -8.99 -12.64 3.91
N ASP A 44 -8.89 -13.49 4.91
CA ASP A 44 -8.58 -14.91 4.71
C ASP A 44 -9.86 -15.73 4.43
N LYS A 45 -9.67 -17.04 4.23
CA LYS A 45 -10.79 -17.98 3.98
C LYS A 45 -11.73 -18.14 5.19
N ALA A 46 -11.23 -17.92 6.42
CA ALA A 46 -12.04 -17.95 7.63
C ALA A 46 -12.84 -16.64 7.83
N GLY A 47 -12.54 -15.59 7.06
CA GLY A 47 -13.16 -14.28 7.16
C GLY A 47 -12.51 -13.36 8.19
N ASN A 48 -11.33 -13.72 8.72
CA ASN A 48 -10.53 -12.81 9.54
C ASN A 48 -10.12 -11.61 8.69
N ARG A 49 -10.00 -10.44 9.34
CA ARG A 49 -9.79 -9.16 8.67
C ARG A 49 -8.45 -8.58 9.07
N TYR A 50 -7.70 -8.13 8.09
CA TYR A 50 -6.36 -7.57 8.27
C TYR A 50 -6.28 -6.19 7.65
N ASP A 51 -5.50 -5.33 8.31
CA ASP A 51 -5.39 -3.93 7.92
C ASP A 51 -4.57 -3.77 6.66
N VAL A 52 -5.08 -3.01 5.69
CA VAL A 52 -4.33 -2.60 4.50
C VAL A 52 -3.95 -1.14 4.65
N LYS A 53 -2.65 -0.85 4.58
CA LYS A 53 -2.07 0.47 4.82
C LYS A 53 -1.08 0.85 3.73
N ALA A 54 -0.89 2.15 3.55
CA ALA A 54 0.28 2.68 2.85
C ALA A 54 1.34 3.12 3.86
N PHE A 55 2.61 2.98 3.49
CA PHE A 55 3.76 3.28 4.33
C PHE A 55 4.57 4.42 3.72
N GLU A 56 4.70 5.50 4.50
CA GLU A 56 5.63 6.59 4.24
C GLU A 56 6.94 6.20 4.93
N THR A 57 7.91 5.82 4.11
CA THR A 57 9.24 5.37 4.55
C THR A 57 10.25 6.44 4.19
N ASP A 58 11.11 6.81 5.14
CA ASP A 58 12.17 7.82 4.97
C ASP A 58 11.68 9.16 4.41
N GLY A 59 10.44 9.56 4.77
CA GLY A 59 9.81 10.79 4.27
C GLY A 59 9.37 10.76 2.81
N ASN A 60 9.44 9.61 2.13
CA ASN A 60 9.00 9.47 0.75
C ASN A 60 7.48 9.45 0.65
N LEU A 61 6.92 10.56 0.17
CA LEU A 61 5.50 10.72 -0.13
C LEU A 61 5.16 10.49 -1.61
N HIS A 62 6.15 10.36 -2.49
CA HIS A 62 5.91 10.26 -3.93
C HIS A 62 5.50 8.86 -4.36
N VAL A 63 6.06 7.83 -3.74
CA VAL A 63 5.74 6.43 -4.04
C VAL A 63 5.72 5.62 -2.75
N MET A 64 4.52 5.40 -2.23
CA MET A 64 4.32 4.68 -0.96
C MET A 64 3.90 3.25 -1.22
N ASP A 65 4.50 2.33 -0.49
CA ASP A 65 4.19 0.91 -0.56
C ASP A 65 2.85 0.63 0.12
N VAL A 66 1.98 -0.17 -0.52
CA VAL A 66 0.74 -0.65 0.09
C VAL A 66 0.92 -2.10 0.54
N LYS A 67 0.72 -2.35 1.84
CA LYS A 67 0.87 -3.68 2.46
C LYS A 67 -0.33 -4.03 3.32
N CYS A 68 -0.51 -5.34 3.50
CA CYS A 68 -1.43 -5.92 4.47
C CYS A 68 -0.66 -6.25 5.76
N LEU A 69 -1.19 -5.84 6.91
CA LEU A 69 -0.63 -6.04 8.24
C LEU A 69 -1.20 -7.32 8.87
N MET A 70 -0.36 -8.33 9.05
CA MET A 70 -0.72 -9.62 9.65
C MET A 70 0.25 -9.95 10.78
N GLY A 71 -0.10 -9.54 12.00
CA GLY A 71 0.85 -9.54 13.13
C GLY A 71 2.02 -8.60 12.82
N ASP A 72 3.24 -9.10 13.00
CA ASP A 72 4.47 -8.34 12.70
C ASP A 72 4.84 -8.35 11.21
N LYS A 73 4.07 -9.06 10.38
CA LYS A 73 4.34 -9.21 8.94
C LYS A 73 3.63 -8.14 8.12
N ARG A 74 4.33 -7.68 7.08
CA ARG A 74 3.81 -6.74 6.07
C ARG A 74 3.74 -7.42 4.71
N LEU A 75 2.60 -8.04 4.41
CA LEU A 75 2.41 -8.78 3.16
C LEU A 75 2.22 -7.83 1.97
N PRO A 76 2.84 -8.11 0.82
CA PRO A 76 2.65 -7.30 -0.38
C PRO A 76 1.20 -7.38 -0.89
N VAL A 77 0.62 -6.22 -1.23
CA VAL A 77 -0.64 -6.12 -1.97
C VAL A 77 -0.33 -5.84 -3.44
N LYS A 78 -0.86 -6.67 -4.35
CA LYS A 78 -0.51 -6.64 -5.79
C LYS A 78 -1.75 -6.84 -6.65
N VAL A 79 -1.66 -6.37 -7.91
CA VAL A 79 -2.58 -6.80 -8.97
C VAL A 79 -2.04 -8.12 -9.50
N LEU A 80 -2.86 -9.18 -9.53
CA LEU A 80 -2.41 -10.47 -10.09
C LEU A 80 -2.68 -10.52 -11.60
N VAL A 81 -1.93 -11.37 -12.29
CA VAL A 81 -2.23 -11.71 -13.69
C VAL A 81 -3.55 -12.48 -13.74
N SER A 82 -4.47 -12.05 -14.60
CA SER A 82 -5.76 -12.71 -14.83
C SER A 82 -6.27 -12.42 -16.24
N ASP A 83 -7.18 -13.25 -16.73
CA ASP A 83 -7.98 -13.04 -17.94
C ASP A 83 -9.40 -12.54 -17.61
N ASP A 84 -9.71 -12.31 -16.33
CA ASP A 84 -10.98 -11.75 -15.88
C ASP A 84 -11.21 -10.34 -16.44
N LYS A 85 -12.48 -9.95 -16.53
CA LYS A 85 -12.90 -8.59 -16.93
C LYS A 85 -12.18 -7.50 -16.13
N TYR A 86 -12.01 -7.70 -14.82
CA TYR A 86 -11.25 -6.80 -13.95
C TYR A 86 -10.18 -7.55 -13.19
N ALA A 87 -8.97 -7.01 -13.18
CA ALA A 87 -7.82 -7.69 -12.60
C ALA A 87 -7.95 -7.79 -11.07
N PRO A 88 -7.66 -8.97 -10.47
CA PRO A 88 -7.77 -9.17 -9.03
C PRO A 88 -6.69 -8.40 -8.27
N VAL A 89 -7.09 -7.72 -7.19
CA VAL A 89 -6.17 -7.11 -6.22
C VAL A 89 -6.15 -7.99 -4.97
N LYS A 90 -4.97 -8.48 -4.60
CA LYS A 90 -4.79 -9.47 -3.52
C LYS A 90 -3.58 -9.16 -2.65
N ALA A 91 -3.64 -9.55 -1.39
CA ALA A 91 -2.43 -9.70 -0.57
C ALA A 91 -1.86 -11.12 -0.77
N ILE A 92 -0.53 -11.23 -0.73
CA ILE A 92 0.20 -12.49 -0.97
C ILE A 92 1.00 -12.83 0.28
N GLY A 93 0.72 -13.99 0.88
CA GLY A 93 1.49 -14.57 1.98
C GLY A 93 2.88 -15.02 1.55
N GLU A 94 3.76 -15.21 2.53
CA GLU A 94 5.14 -15.67 2.30
C GLU A 94 5.20 -17.10 1.70
N ASP A 95 4.14 -17.87 1.91
CA ASP A 95 3.90 -19.22 1.37
C ASP A 95 3.13 -19.20 0.03
N GLY A 96 2.82 -18.02 -0.50
CA GLY A 96 1.99 -17.84 -1.70
C GLY A 96 0.49 -17.86 -1.43
N THR A 97 0.04 -17.98 -0.17
CA THR A 97 -1.38 -17.91 0.19
C THR A 97 -1.98 -16.57 -0.27
N ILE A 98 -3.15 -16.63 -0.92
CA ILE A 98 -3.84 -15.45 -1.44
C ILE A 98 -4.90 -14.98 -0.46
N TYR A 99 -4.86 -13.69 -0.14
CA TYR A 99 -5.85 -13.02 0.69
C TYR A 99 -6.64 -12.01 -0.14
N ASP A 100 -7.95 -12.02 0.06
CA ASP A 100 -8.90 -11.20 -0.68
C ASP A 100 -8.86 -9.76 -0.19
N ILE A 101 -8.62 -8.79 -1.08
CA ILE A 101 -8.80 -7.37 -0.74
C ILE A 101 -10.25 -6.98 -1.00
N LYS A 102 -10.94 -6.52 0.04
CA LYS A 102 -12.36 -6.16 -0.01
C LYS A 102 -12.62 -4.79 0.58
N GLY A 103 -13.60 -4.09 0.01
CA GLY A 103 -14.28 -2.98 0.64
C GLY A 103 -15.35 -3.49 1.61
N LEU A 104 -15.41 -2.93 2.81
CA LEU A 104 -16.36 -3.31 3.87
C LEU A 104 -17.24 -2.12 4.23
N PRO A 105 -18.40 -1.96 3.57
CA PRO A 105 -19.37 -0.93 3.92
C PRO A 105 -19.96 -1.16 5.32
N PRO A 106 -20.34 -0.10 6.05
CA PRO A 106 -20.95 -0.24 7.38
C PRO A 106 -22.31 -0.96 7.35
N GLU A 107 -23.07 -0.84 6.26
CA GLU A 107 -24.31 -1.58 6.00
C GLU A 107 -24.10 -3.10 5.81
N GLY A 108 -22.84 -3.55 5.76
CA GLY A 108 -22.47 -4.94 5.55
C GLY A 108 -22.09 -5.24 4.10
N GLY A 109 -21.84 -6.53 3.83
CA GLY A 109 -21.33 -6.99 2.54
C GLY A 109 -19.81 -6.94 2.42
N ARG A 110 -19.30 -7.49 1.32
CA ARG A 110 -17.87 -7.56 0.99
C ARG A 110 -17.72 -7.24 -0.49
N LEU A 111 -17.35 -6.01 -0.79
CA LEU A 111 -17.23 -5.53 -2.16
C LEU A 111 -15.83 -5.82 -2.70
N ASP A 112 -15.76 -6.20 -3.96
CA ASP A 112 -14.50 -6.55 -4.61
C ASP A 112 -13.64 -5.30 -4.86
N VAL A 113 -12.34 -5.39 -4.56
CA VAL A 113 -11.34 -4.41 -5.01
C VAL A 113 -10.61 -4.96 -6.22
N LYS A 114 -10.62 -4.20 -7.32
CA LYS A 114 -10.12 -4.65 -8.62
C LYS A 114 -9.31 -3.56 -9.32
N GLY A 115 -8.44 -3.99 -10.23
CA GLY A 115 -7.89 -3.16 -11.29
C GLY A 115 -8.87 -3.09 -12.46
N VAL A 116 -9.46 -1.92 -12.73
CA VAL A 116 -10.62 -1.80 -13.64
C VAL A 116 -10.35 -1.09 -14.97
N ARG A 117 -9.26 -0.33 -15.06
CA ARG A 117 -8.86 0.40 -16.26
C ARG A 117 -7.35 0.54 -16.29
N ARG A 118 -6.74 0.42 -17.47
CA ARG A 118 -5.32 0.70 -17.70
C ARG A 118 -5.15 1.94 -18.56
N ALA A 119 -4.27 2.84 -18.15
CA ALA A 119 -3.82 3.99 -18.93
C ALA A 119 -2.29 4.01 -18.90
N GLY A 120 -1.66 3.61 -20.00
CA GLY A 120 -0.21 3.38 -20.05
C GLY A 120 0.24 2.36 -19.00
N ASN A 121 1.08 2.83 -18.08
CA ASN A 121 1.67 2.02 -17.00
C ASN A 121 0.87 2.04 -15.69
N ILE A 122 -0.27 2.75 -15.67
CA ILE A 122 -1.12 2.92 -14.49
C ILE A 122 -2.37 2.06 -14.62
N VAL A 123 -2.73 1.37 -13.55
CA VAL A 123 -3.99 0.63 -13.39
C VAL A 123 -4.83 1.32 -12.31
N ASP A 124 -6.06 1.68 -12.64
CA ASP A 124 -7.00 2.23 -11.68
C ASP A 124 -7.49 1.15 -10.73
N ILE A 125 -7.27 1.37 -9.43
CA ILE A 125 -7.76 0.50 -8.36
C ILE A 125 -9.05 1.07 -7.80
N LYS A 126 -10.10 0.26 -7.87
CA LYS A 126 -11.46 0.67 -7.49
C LYS A 126 -12.14 -0.43 -6.68
N VAL A 127 -13.05 -0.03 -5.81
CA VAL A 127 -14.10 -0.94 -5.33
C VAL A 127 -15.14 -1.05 -6.43
N VAL A 128 -15.60 -2.27 -6.70
CA VAL A 128 -16.71 -2.56 -7.61
C VAL A 128 -17.97 -2.74 -6.77
N ALA A 129 -18.92 -1.82 -6.92
CA ALA A 129 -20.19 -1.84 -6.20
C ALA A 129 -21.18 -2.84 -6.84
N PRO A 130 -22.25 -3.24 -6.13
CA PRO A 130 -23.22 -4.20 -6.65
C PRO A 130 -23.94 -3.74 -7.92
N ASP A 131 -24.13 -2.43 -8.08
CA ASP A 131 -24.70 -1.80 -9.28
C ASP A 131 -23.70 -1.67 -10.45
N GLY A 132 -22.46 -2.15 -10.27
CA GLY A 132 -21.38 -2.05 -11.25
C GLY A 132 -20.64 -0.72 -11.24
N SER A 133 -21.00 0.23 -10.39
CA SER A 133 -20.29 1.49 -10.24
C SER A 133 -18.90 1.30 -9.57
N PHE A 134 -18.01 2.27 -9.77
CA PHE A 134 -16.64 2.22 -9.26
C PHE A 134 -16.36 3.30 -8.24
N TRP A 135 -15.86 2.90 -7.07
CA TRP A 135 -15.50 3.83 -6.00
C TRP A 135 -13.98 3.95 -5.90
N GLY A 136 -13.49 5.19 -5.80
CA GLY A 136 -12.06 5.49 -5.74
C GLY A 136 -11.42 4.95 -4.47
N VAL A 137 -10.29 4.25 -4.59
CA VAL A 137 -9.47 3.83 -3.45
C VAL A 137 -8.34 4.82 -3.25
N LYS A 138 -8.17 5.30 -2.02
CA LYS A 138 -7.19 6.32 -1.66
C LYS A 138 -6.47 5.97 -0.35
N ALA A 139 -5.24 6.44 -0.23
CA ALA A 139 -4.50 6.46 1.02
C ALA A 139 -4.73 7.81 1.71
N ILE A 140 -5.03 7.79 3.00
CA ILE A 140 -5.33 8.97 3.81
C ILE A 140 -4.34 9.04 4.96
N SER A 141 -3.59 10.14 5.05
CA SER A 141 -2.64 10.38 6.14
C SER A 141 -3.35 10.68 7.45
N PRO A 142 -2.67 10.57 8.60
CA PRO A 142 -3.23 11.03 9.87
C PRO A 142 -3.61 12.52 9.87
N GLN A 143 -2.99 13.33 9.01
CA GLN A 143 -3.26 14.76 8.84
C GLN A 143 -4.34 15.04 7.77
N GLY A 144 -4.92 14.00 7.17
CA GLY A 144 -5.97 14.14 6.16
C GLY A 144 -5.48 14.38 4.74
N TRP A 145 -4.17 14.23 4.46
CA TRP A 145 -3.66 14.27 3.09
C TRP A 145 -4.07 13.01 2.34
N VAL A 146 -4.31 13.15 1.04
CA VAL A 146 -4.93 12.09 0.26
C VAL A 146 -4.11 11.77 -0.97
N HIS A 147 -3.74 10.49 -1.11
CA HIS A 147 -3.05 9.92 -2.26
C HIS A 147 -3.96 8.94 -3.00
N ASP A 148 -3.80 8.85 -4.31
CA ASP A 148 -4.48 7.83 -5.09
C ASP A 148 -3.79 6.47 -4.93
N VAL A 149 -4.57 5.40 -4.78
CA VAL A 149 -4.05 4.04 -4.82
C VAL A 149 -4.16 3.52 -6.25
N LYS A 150 -3.02 3.16 -6.85
CA LYS A 150 -2.91 2.72 -8.24
C LYS A 150 -2.10 1.44 -8.33
N GLY A 151 -2.36 0.64 -9.36
CA GLY A 151 -1.43 -0.38 -9.84
C GLY A 151 -0.40 0.28 -10.76
N ILE A 152 0.87 -0.01 -10.55
CA ILE A 152 2.00 0.52 -11.31
C ILE A 152 2.73 -0.62 -11.97
N LYS A 153 2.91 -0.48 -13.27
CA LYS A 153 3.61 -1.42 -14.12
C LYS A 153 4.90 -0.77 -14.61
N MET A 154 6.03 -1.45 -14.49
CA MET A 154 7.33 -0.91 -14.89
C MET A 154 7.79 -1.47 -16.25
N THR A 155 7.34 -2.67 -16.61
CA THR A 155 7.65 -3.29 -17.90
C THR A 155 6.43 -3.31 -18.82
N PRO A 156 6.55 -3.62 -20.12
CA PRO A 156 5.38 -3.87 -20.97
C PRO A 156 4.79 -5.28 -20.81
N ASP A 157 5.52 -6.22 -20.21
CA ASP A 157 5.22 -7.66 -20.22
C ASP A 157 3.92 -8.03 -19.51
N ARG A 158 3.27 -9.13 -19.89
CA ARG A 158 2.04 -9.57 -19.19
C ARG A 158 2.28 -9.83 -17.69
N VAL A 159 3.43 -10.44 -17.37
CA VAL A 159 3.88 -10.73 -16.00
C VAL A 159 4.93 -9.70 -15.63
N GLU A 160 4.68 -8.91 -14.59
CA GLU A 160 5.64 -7.93 -14.07
C GLU A 160 6.76 -8.64 -13.30
N THR A 161 6.39 -9.56 -12.42
CA THR A 161 7.30 -10.44 -11.68
C THR A 161 6.50 -11.56 -10.99
N THR A 162 7.19 -12.43 -10.27
CA THR A 162 6.60 -13.49 -9.43
C THR A 162 6.95 -13.25 -7.98
N VAL A 163 5.95 -13.22 -7.10
CA VAL A 163 6.10 -13.02 -5.65
C VAL A 163 5.57 -14.25 -4.94
N HIS A 164 6.43 -14.96 -4.20
CA HIS A 164 6.08 -16.21 -3.50
C HIS A 164 5.32 -17.21 -4.40
N GLY A 165 5.78 -17.39 -5.65
CA GLY A 165 5.16 -18.28 -6.64
C GLY A 165 3.93 -17.70 -7.36
N VAL A 166 3.47 -16.51 -6.99
CA VAL A 166 2.29 -15.85 -7.58
C VAL A 166 2.73 -14.85 -8.65
N LYS A 167 2.24 -15.02 -9.88
CA LYS A 167 2.48 -14.09 -11.00
C LYS A 167 1.70 -12.80 -10.78
N ILE A 168 2.40 -11.67 -10.73
CA ILE A 168 1.77 -10.36 -10.55
C ILE A 168 1.80 -9.56 -11.84
N HIS A 169 0.75 -8.77 -12.06
CA HIS A 169 0.61 -7.91 -13.22
C HIS A 169 1.10 -6.48 -12.95
N ALA A 170 0.90 -5.99 -11.72
CA ALA A 170 1.31 -4.64 -11.32
C ALA A 170 1.52 -4.55 -9.81
N HIS A 171 2.36 -3.61 -9.40
CA HIS A 171 2.58 -3.26 -7.99
C HIS A 171 1.51 -2.28 -7.50
N ILE A 172 0.90 -2.50 -6.34
CA ILE A 172 0.01 -1.48 -5.77
C ILE A 172 0.84 -0.45 -5.00
N LYS A 173 0.64 0.82 -5.33
CA LYS A 173 1.31 1.97 -4.71
C LYS A 173 0.29 3.05 -4.38
N ALA A 174 0.56 3.82 -3.33
CA ALA A 174 -0.11 5.10 -3.10
C ALA A 174 0.79 6.22 -3.64
N LEU A 175 0.20 7.08 -4.47
CA LEU A 175 0.88 8.16 -5.18
C LEU A 175 0.17 9.50 -4.92
N PRO A 176 0.89 10.63 -4.93
CA PRO A 176 0.27 11.94 -4.97
C PRO A 176 -0.84 11.98 -6.02
N PRO A 177 -1.99 12.61 -5.71
CA PRO A 177 -3.09 12.70 -6.65
C PRO A 177 -2.58 13.44 -7.89
N VAL A 178 -2.98 12.99 -9.07
CA VAL A 178 -2.71 13.74 -10.29
C VAL A 178 -3.54 15.01 -10.20
N THR A 179 -2.91 16.15 -9.92
CA THR A 179 -3.54 17.46 -10.03
C THR A 179 -3.84 17.65 -11.50
N GLY A 180 -5.11 17.49 -11.89
CA GLY A 180 -5.55 17.86 -13.22
C GLY A 180 -5.35 19.36 -13.38
N GLY A 181 -4.34 19.77 -14.16
CA GLY A 181 -4.41 21.05 -14.83
C GLY A 181 -5.65 21.02 -15.70
N ALA A 182 -6.56 21.96 -15.45
CA ALA A 182 -7.60 22.29 -16.41
C ALA A 182 -6.89 22.66 -17.72
N TYR A 183 -7.13 21.88 -18.77
CA TYR A 183 -6.94 22.30 -20.14
C TYR A 183 -8.32 22.63 -20.72
#